data_AF-A0A945H627-F1
#
_entry.id   AF-A0A945H627-F1
#
_cell.length_a   1.000
_cell.length_b   1.000
_cell.length_c   1.000
_cell.angle_alpha   90.00
_cell.angle_beta   90.00
_cell.angle_gamma   90.00
#
_symmetry.space_group_name_H-M   'P 1'
#
loop_
_entity.id
_entity.type
_entity.pdbx_description
1 polymer ?
#
loop_
_entity_poly.entity_id
_entity_poly.type
_entity_poly.pdbx_seq_one_letter_code
_entity_poly.pdbx_strand_id
1 'polypeptide(L)'
;IHQEKGSSECLYAFGQPDEDCNFQQYLTRSSRPTAPEDYSREEWQKMRSSYVRALLTRGLGVYSESGINPLQLGIISSTDNHAATGGFVDEDKWLGSVFGIGDLDKAMVRKSWNPGGLVAVWAEENTRHSLFDALKRREVYATSGPRMQVRLQGSGNALTCDADNYEGIPMGGSFKKLKKPPHFRIQALYDETPLQSIEIIKGEFRDGELRETTIPVWQETKGGLHICMNWTDPDFDSKAPAFWYVRVLEAPTLRWSAHHCRKENRCDEFPGAETTLQERAWTSPIWYLP
;
A
#
# COMPACT_ATOMS: atom_id res chain seq x y z
N ILE A 1 0.64 4.11 13.69
CA ILE A 1 1.23 5.07 12.74
C ILE A 1 2.73 4.88 12.79
N HIS A 2 3.30 4.30 11.74
CA HIS A 2 4.74 4.16 11.60
C HIS A 2 5.31 5.46 11.02
N GLN A 3 6.41 5.94 11.61
CA GLN A 3 7.08 7.18 11.17
C GLN A 3 7.94 6.92 9.92
N GLU A 4 8.45 5.71 9.77
CA GLU A 4 9.35 5.32 8.70
C GLU A 4 8.67 4.35 7.73
N LYS A 5 9.32 4.03 6.59
CA LYS A 5 8.80 3.01 5.65
C LYS A 5 8.56 1.72 6.43
N GLY A 6 7.30 1.28 6.41
CA GLY A 6 6.81 0.09 7.09
C GLY A 6 5.37 -0.19 6.67
N SER A 7 4.91 -1.43 6.79
CA SER A 7 3.52 -1.75 6.45
C SER A 7 2.59 -1.18 7.51
N SER A 8 1.76 -0.22 7.12
CA SER A 8 0.48 0.05 7.79
C SER A 8 -0.70 -0.47 6.96
N GLU A 9 -0.43 -1.16 5.85
CA GLU A 9 -1.46 -1.67 4.95
C GLU A 9 -2.28 -2.75 5.65
N CYS A 10 -1.62 -3.82 6.08
CA CYS A 10 -2.25 -4.94 6.77
C CYS A 10 -1.27 -5.66 7.69
N LEU A 11 -1.82 -6.46 8.60
CA LEU A 11 -1.08 -7.36 9.49
C LEU A 11 -1.65 -8.77 9.34
N TYR A 12 -0.79 -9.77 9.20
CA TYR A 12 -1.16 -11.17 9.00
C TYR A 12 -1.93 -11.75 10.21
N ALA A 13 -2.51 -12.94 10.06
CA ALA A 13 -3.36 -13.52 11.11
C ALA A 13 -2.51 -14.03 12.29
N PHE A 14 -3.05 -14.02 13.51
CA PHE A 14 -2.26 -14.39 14.70
C PHE A 14 -1.62 -15.79 14.55
N GLY A 15 -0.29 -15.85 14.65
CA GLY A 15 0.48 -17.09 14.50
C GLY A 15 0.56 -17.63 13.06
N GLN A 16 0.14 -16.86 12.06
CA GLN A 16 0.09 -17.26 10.66
C GLN A 16 0.73 -16.16 9.80
N PRO A 17 2.07 -16.03 9.79
CA PRO A 17 2.74 -15.14 8.86
C PRO A 17 2.41 -15.54 7.42
N ASP A 18 2.10 -14.55 6.59
CA ASP A 18 1.81 -14.72 5.16
C ASP A 18 2.62 -13.71 4.34
N GLU A 19 2.82 -13.99 3.05
CA GLU A 19 3.57 -13.09 2.15
C GLU A 19 2.79 -11.79 1.81
N ASP A 20 1.47 -11.79 1.97
CA ASP A 20 0.60 -10.66 1.68
C ASP A 20 0.88 -9.48 2.63
N CYS A 21 0.89 -9.76 3.93
CA CYS A 21 0.87 -8.80 5.02
C CYS A 21 2.14 -8.80 5.89
N ASN A 22 3.27 -9.31 5.38
CA ASN A 22 4.55 -9.31 6.10
C ASN A 22 5.58 -8.28 5.60
N PHE A 23 5.17 -7.32 4.77
CA PHE A 23 6.07 -6.28 4.25
C PHE A 23 6.57 -5.35 5.38
N GLN A 24 7.88 -5.32 5.65
CA GLN A 24 8.53 -4.35 6.55
C GLN A 24 7.74 -4.09 7.86
N GLN A 25 7.30 -5.16 8.52
CA GLN A 25 6.51 -5.06 9.76
C GLN A 25 7.39 -4.59 10.92
N TYR A 26 6.90 -3.59 11.67
CA TYR A 26 7.60 -3.08 12.85
C TYR A 26 6.68 -3.10 14.07
N LEU A 27 6.78 -4.14 14.87
CA LEU A 27 5.90 -4.33 16.02
C LEU A 27 6.46 -3.65 17.26
N THR A 28 5.61 -2.90 17.97
CA THR A 28 6.00 -2.25 19.22
C THR A 28 4.93 -2.39 20.31
N ARG A 29 5.37 -2.46 21.56
CA ARG A 29 4.54 -2.32 22.76
C ARG A 29 5.07 -1.14 23.57
N SER A 30 4.28 -0.09 23.72
CA SER A 30 4.69 1.16 24.39
C SER A 30 6.01 1.73 23.83
N SER A 31 6.10 1.81 22.49
CA SER A 31 7.28 2.29 21.75
C SER A 31 8.56 1.46 21.93
N ARG A 32 8.45 0.24 22.44
CA ARG A 32 9.56 -0.73 22.49
C ARG A 32 9.35 -1.81 21.46
N PRO A 33 10.36 -2.18 20.65
CA PRO A 33 10.29 -3.35 19.79
C PRO A 33 9.82 -4.56 20.58
N THR A 34 8.91 -5.35 20.01
CA THR A 34 8.32 -6.52 20.68
C THR A 34 8.15 -7.62 19.64
N ALA A 35 8.53 -8.85 19.99
CA ALA A 35 8.47 -9.96 19.07
C ALA A 35 7.02 -10.43 18.89
N PRO A 36 6.63 -10.99 17.73
CA PRO A 36 5.27 -11.50 17.51
C PRO A 36 4.80 -12.48 18.59
N GLU A 37 5.70 -13.29 19.13
CA GLU A 37 5.42 -14.34 20.12
C GLU A 37 5.05 -13.77 21.49
N ASP A 38 5.42 -12.52 21.76
CA ASP A 38 5.14 -11.83 23.01
C ASP A 38 3.73 -11.21 23.05
N TYR A 39 2.95 -11.33 21.97
CA TYR A 39 1.58 -10.84 21.90
C TYR A 39 0.58 -11.95 22.19
N SER A 40 -0.45 -11.63 22.97
CA SER A 40 -1.64 -12.47 23.04
C SER A 40 -2.47 -12.35 21.75
N ARG A 41 -3.31 -13.34 21.49
CA ARG A 41 -4.24 -13.32 20.35
C ARG A 41 -5.13 -12.07 20.35
N GLU A 42 -5.59 -11.65 21.52
CA GLU A 42 -6.46 -10.47 21.66
C GLU A 42 -5.71 -9.18 21.31
N GLU A 43 -4.50 -8.99 21.85
CA GLU A 43 -3.66 -7.83 21.52
C GLU A 43 -3.34 -7.79 20.02
N TRP A 44 -3.04 -8.94 19.42
CA TRP A 44 -2.76 -9.03 17.99
C TRP A 44 -3.97 -8.62 17.15
N GLN A 45 -5.17 -9.12 17.48
CA GLN A 45 -6.37 -8.75 16.75
C GLN A 45 -6.73 -7.27 16.92
N LYS A 46 -6.56 -6.73 18.13
CA LYS A 46 -6.71 -5.29 18.36
C LYS A 46 -5.74 -4.49 17.51
N MET A 47 -4.47 -4.90 17.44
CA MET A 47 -3.46 -4.26 16.60
C MET A 47 -3.81 -4.36 15.12
N ARG A 48 -4.12 -5.56 14.63
CA ARG A 48 -4.55 -5.81 13.24
C ARG A 48 -5.74 -4.92 12.86
N SER A 49 -6.69 -4.70 13.76
CA SER A 49 -7.87 -3.84 13.52
C SER A 49 -7.56 -2.36 13.30
N SER A 50 -6.31 -1.93 13.54
CA SER A 50 -5.81 -0.57 13.34
C SER A 50 -5.03 -0.36 12.03
N TYR A 51 -4.79 -1.43 11.26
CA TYR A 51 -4.16 -1.33 9.96
C TYR A 51 -5.17 -0.82 8.93
N VAL A 52 -4.66 -0.19 7.86
CA VAL A 52 -5.48 0.47 6.84
C VAL A 52 -6.54 -0.48 6.29
N ARG A 53 -6.16 -1.67 5.83
CA ARG A 53 -7.08 -2.65 5.24
C ARG A 53 -8.23 -2.97 6.19
N ALA A 54 -7.92 -3.31 7.44
CA ALA A 54 -8.93 -3.63 8.45
C ALA A 54 -9.81 -2.42 8.81
N LEU A 55 -9.25 -1.20 8.85
CA LEU A 55 -10.00 0.03 9.08
C LEU A 55 -11.00 0.29 7.94
N LEU A 56 -10.59 0.13 6.68
CA LEU A 56 -11.47 0.30 5.52
C LEU A 56 -12.62 -0.72 5.56
N THR A 57 -12.32 -1.99 5.86
CA THR A 57 -13.33 -3.05 5.96
C THR A 57 -14.32 -2.75 7.09
N ARG A 58 -13.85 -2.35 8.28
CA ARG A 58 -14.72 -1.90 9.38
C ARG A 58 -15.65 -0.75 8.98
N GLY A 59 -15.19 0.15 8.10
CA GLY A 59 -16.03 1.20 7.53
C GLY A 59 -17.26 0.66 6.79
N LEU A 60 -17.13 -0.47 6.10
CA LEU A 60 -18.25 -1.16 5.45
C LEU A 60 -19.24 -1.73 6.47
N GLY A 61 -18.74 -2.30 7.58
CA GLY A 61 -19.60 -2.76 8.67
C GLY A 61 -20.43 -1.63 9.29
N VAL A 62 -19.78 -0.48 9.56
CA VAL A 62 -20.48 0.73 10.07
C VAL A 62 -21.50 1.25 9.06
N TYR A 63 -21.20 1.18 7.77
CA TYR A 63 -22.15 1.54 6.71
C TYR A 63 -23.40 0.65 6.74
N SER A 64 -23.24 -0.66 6.89
CA SER A 64 -24.38 -1.58 6.93
C SER A 64 -25.31 -1.36 8.12
N GLU A 65 -24.83 -0.75 9.21
CA GLU A 65 -25.65 -0.40 10.37
C GLU A 65 -26.28 1.00 10.26
N SER A 66 -25.55 1.98 9.69
CA SER A 66 -25.91 3.41 9.79
C SER A 66 -26.23 4.09 8.46
N GLY A 67 -25.93 3.45 7.32
CA GLY A 67 -25.99 4.05 5.99
C GLY A 67 -24.88 5.07 5.70
N ILE A 68 -23.91 5.24 6.60
CA ILE A 68 -22.79 6.18 6.46
C ILE A 68 -21.47 5.45 6.70
N ASN A 69 -20.50 5.62 5.80
CA ASN A 69 -19.14 5.12 5.99
C ASN A 69 -18.18 6.27 6.36
N PRO A 70 -17.83 6.47 7.64
CA PRO A 70 -16.90 7.53 8.04
C PRO A 70 -15.44 7.21 7.68
N LEU A 71 -15.14 5.98 7.24
CA LEU A 71 -13.79 5.50 6.95
C LEU A 71 -13.53 5.38 5.43
N GLN A 72 -14.20 6.20 4.62
CA GLN A 72 -13.87 6.38 3.19
C GLN A 72 -12.60 7.21 3.02
N LEU A 73 -11.47 6.59 3.36
CA LEU A 73 -10.14 7.21 3.37
C LEU A 73 -9.39 6.95 2.06
N GLY A 74 -8.48 7.86 1.72
CA GLY A 74 -7.46 7.65 0.68
C GLY A 74 -6.21 7.02 1.29
N ILE A 75 -5.35 6.46 0.45
CA ILE A 75 -4.10 5.84 0.88
C ILE A 75 -2.93 6.70 0.40
N ILE A 76 -2.09 7.12 1.34
CA ILE A 76 -0.85 7.86 1.09
C ILE A 76 0.30 7.24 1.89
N SER A 77 1.52 7.48 1.44
CA SER A 77 2.76 7.16 2.16
C SER A 77 3.59 8.43 2.26
N SER A 78 4.43 8.56 3.28
CA SER A 78 5.27 9.73 3.47
C SER A 78 6.56 9.34 4.18
N THR A 79 7.64 10.10 3.93
CA THR A 79 8.84 10.07 4.74
C THR A 79 8.64 10.94 5.98
N ASP A 80 8.37 10.34 7.14
CA ASP A 80 8.35 11.00 8.46
C ASP A 80 9.58 10.57 9.27
N ASN A 81 10.76 10.91 8.76
CA ASN A 81 12.00 10.71 9.51
C ASN A 81 12.45 12.00 10.20
N HIS A 82 13.20 11.87 11.29
CA HIS A 82 13.72 13.00 12.07
C HIS A 82 15.08 13.46 11.54
N ALA A 83 15.28 13.31 10.24
CA ALA A 83 16.49 13.72 9.53
C ALA A 83 16.20 14.82 8.48
N ALA A 84 14.95 15.29 8.37
CA ALA A 84 14.52 16.29 7.40
C ALA A 84 14.80 15.89 5.93
N THR A 85 14.82 14.59 5.63
CA THR A 85 15.07 14.07 4.27
C THR A 85 13.76 13.71 3.56
N GLY A 86 12.81 14.65 3.55
CA GLY A 86 11.51 14.45 2.91
C GLY A 86 11.67 14.04 1.44
N GLY A 87 11.07 12.91 1.06
CA GLY A 87 11.15 12.38 -0.30
C GLY A 87 12.45 11.66 -0.66
N PHE A 88 13.35 11.44 0.32
CA PHE A 88 14.57 10.66 0.15
C PHE A 88 14.30 9.19 0.43
N VAL A 89 13.92 8.47 -0.63
CA VAL A 89 13.36 7.11 -0.55
C VAL A 89 14.33 6.01 -0.99
N ASP A 90 15.45 6.40 -1.59
CA ASP A 90 16.45 5.52 -2.18
C ASP A 90 17.18 4.72 -1.08
N GLU A 91 17.13 3.39 -1.19
CA GLU A 91 17.73 2.46 -0.22
C GLU A 91 19.27 2.54 -0.22
N ASP A 92 19.90 2.76 -1.37
CA ASP A 92 21.37 2.81 -1.52
C ASP A 92 22.00 4.11 -1.00
N LYS A 93 21.20 5.16 -0.84
CA LYS A 93 21.61 6.49 -0.34
C LYS A 93 21.04 6.80 1.04
N TRP A 94 20.39 5.85 1.71
CA TRP A 94 19.74 6.11 2.99
C TRP A 94 20.76 6.37 4.10
N LEU A 95 20.67 7.53 4.75
CA LEU A 95 21.63 7.98 5.77
C LEU A 95 21.13 7.79 7.22
N GLY A 96 20.08 7.01 7.42
CA GLY A 96 19.44 6.81 8.71
C GLY A 96 18.25 7.76 8.99
N SER A 97 17.37 7.36 9.90
CA SER A 97 16.09 8.06 10.16
C SER A 97 16.08 9.10 11.28
N VAL A 98 17.15 9.24 12.07
CA VAL A 98 17.26 10.27 13.12
C VAL A 98 18.58 11.01 12.94
N PHE A 99 18.55 12.34 12.78
CA PHE A 99 19.71 13.24 12.67
C PHE A 99 20.86 12.78 11.73
N GLY A 100 20.59 11.95 10.72
CA GLY A 100 21.63 11.42 9.83
C GLY A 100 22.63 10.51 10.58
N ILE A 101 22.14 9.54 11.36
CA ILE A 101 22.94 8.42 11.89
C ILE A 101 23.50 7.61 10.70
N GLY A 102 24.57 8.12 10.10
CA GLY A 102 25.11 7.69 8.80
C GLY A 102 26.25 6.68 8.87
N ASP A 103 26.46 6.04 10.02
CA ASP A 103 27.44 4.96 10.18
C ASP A 103 26.73 3.62 10.35
N LEU A 104 27.26 2.58 9.70
CA LEU A 104 26.69 1.24 9.61
C LEU A 104 26.32 0.69 10.98
N ASP A 105 27.23 0.77 11.96
CA ASP A 105 27.02 0.21 13.29
C ASP A 105 25.79 0.79 13.97
N LYS A 106 25.62 2.11 13.88
CA LYS A 106 24.48 2.79 14.50
C LYS A 106 23.18 2.55 13.73
N ALA A 107 23.23 2.45 12.40
CA ALA A 107 22.07 2.10 11.58
C ALA A 107 21.60 0.66 11.88
N MET A 108 22.53 -0.29 12.03
CA MET A 108 22.21 -1.70 12.28
C MET A 108 21.65 -1.96 13.69
N VAL A 109 21.95 -1.11 14.68
CA VAL A 109 21.24 -1.11 15.98
C VAL A 109 19.73 -0.97 15.79
N ARG A 110 19.30 -0.25 14.74
CA ARG A 110 17.90 -0.07 14.38
C ARG A 110 17.61 -0.62 12.98
N LYS A 111 18.03 -1.87 12.74
CA LYS A 111 17.88 -2.54 11.45
C LYS A 111 16.47 -2.52 10.85
N SER A 112 15.40 -2.33 11.64
CA SER A 112 14.01 -2.23 11.18
C SER A 112 13.60 -0.85 10.63
N TRP A 113 14.51 0.12 10.64
CA TRP A 113 14.30 1.47 10.11
C TRP A 113 14.48 1.52 8.60
N ASN A 114 13.87 2.51 7.93
CA ASN A 114 13.82 2.58 6.47
C ASN A 114 13.63 4.02 5.94
N PRO A 115 13.99 4.32 4.67
CA PRO A 115 13.96 5.66 4.06
C PRO A 115 12.60 6.38 3.97
N GLY A 116 11.47 5.71 4.23
CA GLY A 116 10.13 6.29 4.07
C GLY A 116 9.60 6.12 2.65
N GLY A 117 8.47 6.73 2.31
CA GLY A 117 7.83 6.63 0.99
C GLY A 117 7.22 7.93 0.50
N LEU A 118 6.51 7.89 -0.63
CA LEU A 118 6.02 9.09 -1.31
C LEU A 118 4.48 9.17 -1.36
N VAL A 119 4.01 10.42 -1.29
CA VAL A 119 2.64 10.79 -1.63
C VAL A 119 2.61 11.11 -3.11
N ALA A 120 1.69 10.50 -3.85
CA ALA A 120 1.42 10.88 -5.22
C ALA A 120 -0.05 11.33 -5.37
N VAL A 121 -0.23 12.41 -6.12
CA VAL A 121 -1.52 13.09 -6.28
C VAL A 121 -1.81 13.25 -7.77
N TRP A 122 -2.94 12.71 -8.23
CA TRP A 122 -3.41 12.96 -9.59
C TRP A 122 -4.27 14.21 -9.59
N ALA A 123 -3.67 15.31 -10.03
CA ALA A 123 -4.33 16.60 -10.20
C ALA A 123 -4.38 16.98 -11.69
N GLU A 124 -5.37 17.77 -12.07
CA GLU A 124 -5.52 18.27 -13.44
C GLU A 124 -4.42 19.28 -13.79
N GLU A 125 -3.95 20.03 -12.79
CA GLU A 125 -2.91 21.05 -12.93
C GLU A 125 -1.97 21.05 -11.73
N ASN A 126 -0.74 21.53 -11.92
CA ASN A 126 0.20 21.77 -10.83
C ASN A 126 -0.07 23.14 -10.15
N THR A 127 -1.29 23.33 -9.65
CA THR A 127 -1.71 24.51 -8.88
C THR A 127 -2.14 24.09 -7.48
N ARG A 128 -1.99 24.98 -6.49
CA ARG A 128 -2.44 24.71 -5.12
C ARG A 128 -3.92 24.28 -5.09
N HIS A 129 -4.78 24.93 -5.88
CA HIS A 129 -6.20 24.61 -5.89
C HIS A 129 -6.45 23.18 -6.41
N SER A 130 -5.89 22.85 -7.58
CA SER A 130 -6.07 21.52 -8.20
C SER A 130 -5.50 20.39 -7.34
N LEU A 131 -4.35 20.60 -6.68
CA LEU A 131 -3.77 19.65 -5.74
C LEU A 131 -4.67 19.40 -4.52
N PHE A 132 -5.22 20.46 -3.92
CA PHE A 132 -6.11 20.33 -2.76
C PHE A 132 -7.45 19.67 -3.14
N ASP A 133 -7.95 19.94 -4.33
CA ASP A 133 -9.17 19.30 -4.83
C ASP A 133 -8.95 17.80 -5.09
N ALA A 134 -7.80 17.42 -5.67
CA ALA A 134 -7.42 16.02 -5.83
C ALA A 134 -7.27 15.29 -4.48
N LEU A 135 -6.61 15.92 -3.50
CA LEU A 135 -6.52 15.41 -2.12
C LEU A 135 -7.90 15.24 -1.48
N LYS A 136 -8.80 16.22 -1.65
CA LYS A 136 -10.17 16.17 -1.13
C LYS A 136 -11.00 15.05 -1.77
N ARG A 137 -10.81 14.78 -3.06
CA ARG A 137 -11.41 13.64 -3.76
C ARG A 137 -10.73 12.31 -3.47
N ARG A 138 -9.58 12.33 -2.77
CA ARG A 138 -8.71 11.17 -2.51
C ARG A 138 -8.18 10.52 -3.79
N GLU A 139 -7.97 11.31 -4.84
CA GLU A 139 -7.36 10.83 -6.08
C GLU A 139 -5.84 10.78 -5.93
N VAL A 140 -5.41 9.92 -5.00
CA VAL A 140 -4.03 9.80 -4.52
C VAL A 140 -3.63 8.34 -4.44
N TYR A 141 -2.32 8.11 -4.42
CA TYR A 141 -1.76 6.79 -4.16
C TYR A 141 -0.46 6.92 -3.36
N ALA A 142 -0.08 5.83 -2.73
CA ALA A 142 1.12 5.68 -1.92
C ALA A 142 2.18 4.90 -2.69
N THR A 143 3.45 5.24 -2.51
CA THR A 143 4.56 4.33 -2.82
C THR A 143 5.39 4.07 -1.57
N SER A 144 5.89 2.86 -1.40
CA SER A 144 6.78 2.55 -0.29
C SER A 144 8.15 3.18 -0.48
N GLY A 145 8.64 3.34 -1.72
CA GLY A 145 9.90 4.05 -2.00
C GLY A 145 9.89 4.70 -3.38
N PRO A 146 10.21 3.97 -4.47
CA PRO A 146 10.34 4.51 -5.82
C PRO A 146 9.11 5.26 -6.33
N ARG A 147 9.30 6.07 -7.37
CA ARG A 147 8.27 6.91 -8.01
C ARG A 147 7.43 6.12 -9.03
N MET A 148 7.03 4.90 -8.70
CA MET A 148 6.09 4.12 -9.50
C MET A 148 4.84 4.97 -9.77
N GLN A 149 4.32 4.93 -10.99
CA GLN A 149 3.04 5.59 -11.31
C GLN A 149 1.96 4.55 -11.37
N VAL A 150 0.92 4.71 -10.54
CA VAL A 150 -0.21 3.78 -10.51
C VAL A 150 -1.51 4.55 -10.59
N ARG A 151 -2.43 4.05 -11.41
CA ARG A 151 -3.77 4.59 -11.54
C ARG A 151 -4.79 3.48 -11.61
N LEU A 152 -5.81 3.59 -10.77
CA LEU A 152 -6.99 2.73 -10.80
C LEU A 152 -8.20 3.55 -11.22
N GLN A 153 -8.98 2.98 -12.12
CA GLN A 153 -10.23 3.53 -12.60
C GLN A 153 -11.30 2.45 -12.59
N GLY A 154 -12.53 2.81 -12.22
CA GLY A 154 -13.68 1.92 -12.19
C GLY A 154 -14.82 2.41 -13.08
N SER A 155 -15.58 1.51 -13.67
CA SER A 155 -16.77 1.82 -14.48
C SER A 155 -17.81 0.70 -14.40
N GLY A 156 -19.07 1.04 -14.65
CA GLY A 156 -20.14 0.05 -14.85
C GLY A 156 -20.12 -0.59 -16.24
N ASN A 157 -19.30 -0.06 -17.17
CA ASN A 157 -19.10 -0.57 -18.52
C ASN A 157 -17.64 -1.02 -18.70
N ALA A 158 -17.39 -1.87 -19.70
CA ALA A 158 -16.04 -2.31 -20.02
C ALA A 158 -15.12 -1.12 -20.34
N LEU A 159 -13.91 -1.16 -19.80
CA LEU A 159 -12.85 -0.18 -20.03
C LEU A 159 -11.82 -0.76 -21.01
N THR A 160 -11.11 0.11 -21.74
CA THR A 160 -10.06 -0.29 -22.69
C THR A 160 -8.75 0.42 -22.37
N CYS A 161 -7.63 -0.20 -22.73
CA CYS A 161 -6.30 0.41 -22.60
C CYS A 161 -5.92 1.30 -23.78
N ASP A 162 -6.66 1.22 -24.89
CA ASP A 162 -6.36 1.93 -26.14
C ASP A 162 -6.92 3.36 -26.16
N ALA A 163 -7.74 3.73 -25.16
CA ALA A 163 -8.38 5.04 -25.08
C ALA A 163 -7.68 5.93 -24.04
N ASP A 164 -7.17 7.08 -24.47
CA ASP A 164 -6.68 8.15 -23.59
C ASP A 164 -7.82 8.80 -22.77
N ASN A 165 -9.07 8.46 -23.07
CA ASN A 165 -10.22 8.97 -22.33
C ASN A 165 -10.28 8.38 -20.92
N TYR A 166 -10.40 9.26 -19.93
CA TYR A 166 -10.67 8.90 -18.55
C TYR A 166 -12.19 8.80 -18.30
N GLU A 167 -12.85 7.82 -18.92
CA GLU A 167 -14.28 7.57 -18.71
C GLU A 167 -14.53 6.65 -17.50
N GLY A 168 -15.01 7.20 -16.39
CA GLY A 168 -15.34 6.40 -15.21
C GLY A 168 -15.13 7.14 -13.89
N ILE A 169 -15.03 6.38 -12.82
CA ILE A 169 -14.77 6.86 -11.47
C ILE A 169 -13.29 6.64 -11.14
N PRO A 170 -12.56 7.69 -10.72
CA PRO A 170 -11.19 7.54 -10.28
C PRO A 170 -11.11 6.84 -8.91
N MET A 171 -9.92 6.29 -8.61
CA MET A 171 -9.56 5.94 -7.24
C MET A 171 -9.86 7.08 -6.24
N GLY A 172 -10.35 6.71 -5.06
CA GLY A 172 -10.89 7.64 -4.06
C GLY A 172 -12.39 7.96 -4.25
N GLY A 173 -12.94 7.65 -5.42
CA GLY A 173 -14.35 7.84 -5.77
C GLY A 173 -15.27 6.70 -5.32
N SER A 174 -16.56 6.85 -5.63
CA SER A 174 -17.59 5.87 -5.26
C SER A 174 -18.58 5.64 -6.39
N PHE A 175 -18.94 4.38 -6.60
CA PHE A 175 -20.03 3.99 -7.48
C PHE A 175 -21.37 4.40 -6.85
N LYS A 176 -22.23 5.06 -7.63
CA LYS A 176 -23.57 5.44 -7.18
C LYS A 176 -24.55 4.26 -7.15
N LYS A 177 -24.48 3.38 -8.16
CA LYS A 177 -25.33 2.19 -8.30
C LYS A 177 -24.73 1.24 -9.32
N LEU A 178 -24.69 -0.05 -9.00
CA LEU A 178 -24.23 -1.10 -9.89
C LEU A 178 -25.25 -2.24 -9.92
N LYS A 179 -25.66 -2.67 -11.11
CA LYS A 179 -26.51 -3.86 -11.32
C LYS A 179 -25.73 -5.04 -11.88
N LYS A 180 -24.54 -4.77 -12.42
CA LYS A 180 -23.62 -5.72 -13.02
C LYS A 180 -22.26 -5.54 -12.35
N PRO A 181 -21.38 -6.56 -12.41
CA PRO A 181 -20.01 -6.44 -11.97
C PRO A 181 -19.34 -5.17 -12.48
N PRO A 182 -18.64 -4.41 -11.62
CA PRO A 182 -17.83 -3.28 -12.06
C PRO A 182 -16.61 -3.78 -12.84
N HIS A 183 -16.20 -2.96 -13.80
CA HIS A 183 -14.98 -3.12 -14.58
C HIS A 183 -13.95 -2.12 -14.10
N PHE A 184 -12.70 -2.54 -14.05
CA PHE A 184 -11.57 -1.74 -13.61
C PHE A 184 -10.50 -1.70 -14.68
N ARG A 185 -9.90 -0.52 -14.87
CA ARG A 185 -8.69 -0.32 -15.65
C ARG A 185 -7.56 0.02 -14.69
N ILE A 186 -6.46 -0.71 -14.83
CA ILE A 186 -5.27 -0.55 -14.01
C ILE A 186 -4.14 -0.13 -14.95
N GLN A 187 -3.49 0.98 -14.59
CA GLN A 187 -2.29 1.46 -15.27
C GLN A 187 -1.17 1.51 -14.26
N ALA A 188 -0.02 0.93 -14.61
CA ALA A 188 1.18 0.94 -13.80
C ALA A 188 2.40 1.20 -14.67
N LEU A 189 3.25 2.14 -14.25
CA LEU A 189 4.53 2.46 -14.87
C LEU A 189 5.62 2.29 -13.84
N TYR A 190 6.67 1.57 -14.22
CA TYR A 190 7.87 1.40 -13.41
C TYR A 190 8.61 2.73 -13.20
N ASP A 191 9.50 2.76 -12.22
CA ASP A 191 10.44 3.88 -12.01
C ASP A 191 11.86 3.44 -12.37
N GLU A 192 12.52 2.71 -11.47
CA GLU A 192 13.88 2.18 -11.68
C GLU A 192 13.86 0.66 -11.87
N THR A 193 13.11 -0.05 -11.03
CA THR A 193 13.00 -1.51 -11.06
C THR A 193 11.75 -1.95 -11.82
N PRO A 194 11.83 -2.96 -12.71
CA PRO A 194 10.66 -3.51 -13.39
C PRO A 194 9.57 -4.01 -12.42
N LEU A 195 8.31 -3.84 -12.79
CA LEU A 195 7.14 -4.32 -12.04
C LEU A 195 7.06 -5.85 -12.09
N GLN A 196 6.86 -6.53 -10.97
CA GLN A 196 6.76 -7.99 -10.92
C GLN A 196 5.32 -8.51 -10.85
N SER A 197 4.46 -7.84 -10.08
CA SER A 197 3.06 -8.26 -9.93
C SER A 197 2.10 -7.11 -9.64
N ILE A 198 0.83 -7.34 -9.97
CA ILE A 198 -0.28 -6.45 -9.66
C ILE A 198 -1.38 -7.28 -9.02
N GLU A 199 -1.91 -6.77 -7.93
CA GLU A 199 -2.97 -7.37 -7.13
C GLU A 199 -4.11 -6.38 -6.94
N ILE A 200 -5.32 -6.90 -6.87
CA ILE A 200 -6.48 -6.16 -6.40
C ILE A 200 -6.83 -6.65 -5.01
N ILE A 201 -6.95 -5.72 -4.07
CA ILE A 201 -7.44 -5.99 -2.74
C ILE A 201 -8.89 -5.56 -2.70
N LYS A 202 -9.76 -6.52 -2.44
CA LYS A 202 -11.19 -6.33 -2.22
C LYS A 202 -11.50 -6.47 -0.74
N GLY A 203 -12.20 -5.48 -0.19
CA GLY A 203 -12.88 -5.62 1.09
C GLY A 203 -14.38 -5.59 0.85
N GLU A 204 -15.13 -6.46 1.51
CA GLU A 204 -16.59 -6.48 1.44
C GLU A 204 -17.23 -6.83 2.78
N PHE A 205 -18.46 -6.39 2.99
CA PHE A 205 -19.30 -6.88 4.08
C PHE A 205 -20.46 -7.67 3.49
N ARG A 206 -20.43 -8.99 3.68
CA ARG A 206 -21.39 -9.93 3.10
C ARG A 206 -21.86 -10.90 4.19
N ASP A 207 -23.17 -11.13 4.26
CA ASP A 207 -23.79 -12.07 5.21
C ASP A 207 -23.45 -11.82 6.69
N GLY A 208 -23.25 -10.55 7.07
CA GLY A 208 -22.87 -10.16 8.43
C GLY A 208 -21.37 -10.29 8.74
N GLU A 209 -20.55 -10.66 7.76
CA GLU A 209 -19.12 -10.87 7.91
C GLU A 209 -18.30 -9.86 7.10
N LEU A 210 -17.21 -9.39 7.72
CA LEU A 210 -16.17 -8.60 7.05
C LEU A 210 -15.22 -9.56 6.34
N ARG A 211 -15.03 -9.37 5.03
CA ARG A 211 -14.14 -10.20 4.20
C ARG A 211 -13.09 -9.34 3.53
N GLU A 212 -11.87 -9.85 3.49
CA GLU A 212 -10.72 -9.27 2.81
C GLU A 212 -10.20 -10.32 1.82
N THR A 213 -9.94 -9.92 0.58
CA THR A 213 -9.45 -10.83 -0.46
C THR A 213 -8.39 -10.14 -1.29
N THR A 214 -7.23 -10.79 -1.41
CA THR A 214 -6.14 -10.36 -2.29
C THR A 214 -6.19 -11.21 -3.55
N ILE A 215 -6.34 -10.56 -4.71
CA ILE A 215 -6.57 -11.20 -6.00
C ILE A 215 -5.38 -10.86 -6.91
N PRO A 216 -4.47 -11.80 -7.21
CA PRO A 216 -3.43 -11.54 -8.20
C PRO A 216 -4.07 -11.43 -9.58
N VAL A 217 -3.84 -10.30 -10.26
CA VAL A 217 -4.40 -10.04 -11.59
C VAL A 217 -3.34 -10.05 -12.68
N TRP A 218 -2.06 -9.91 -12.31
CA TRP A 218 -0.94 -10.00 -13.22
C TRP A 218 0.37 -10.31 -12.50
N GLN A 219 1.23 -11.07 -13.16
CA GLN A 219 2.57 -11.39 -12.70
C GLN A 219 3.49 -11.66 -13.89
N GLU A 220 4.73 -11.17 -13.84
CA GLU A 220 5.75 -11.44 -14.85
C GLU A 220 7.12 -11.60 -14.18
N THR A 221 7.74 -12.77 -14.34
CA THR A 221 9.03 -13.09 -13.73
C THR A 221 10.16 -12.21 -14.27
N LYS A 222 10.08 -11.80 -15.55
CA LYS A 222 11.08 -10.92 -16.17
C LYS A 222 10.87 -9.44 -15.89
N GLY A 223 9.75 -9.10 -15.25
CA GLY A 223 9.34 -7.74 -14.97
C GLY A 223 8.68 -7.03 -16.17
N GLY A 224 7.75 -6.13 -15.87
CA GLY A 224 7.05 -5.27 -16.81
C GLY A 224 7.39 -3.80 -16.60
N LEU A 225 7.53 -3.03 -17.68
CA LEU A 225 7.88 -1.61 -17.60
C LEU A 225 6.64 -0.71 -17.63
N HIS A 226 5.69 -1.01 -18.50
CA HIS A 226 4.43 -0.30 -18.61
C HIS A 226 3.30 -1.31 -18.79
N ILE A 227 2.38 -1.31 -17.83
CA ILE A 227 1.27 -2.24 -17.77
C ILE A 227 -0.03 -1.46 -17.84
N CYS A 228 -0.87 -1.81 -18.80
CA CYS A 228 -2.28 -1.46 -18.77
C CYS A 228 -3.11 -2.73 -18.92
N MET A 229 -4.08 -2.93 -18.04
CA MET A 229 -5.00 -4.05 -18.10
C MET A 229 -6.39 -3.70 -17.61
N ASN A 230 -7.33 -4.57 -17.96
CA ASN A 230 -8.70 -4.51 -17.47
C ASN A 230 -8.99 -5.74 -16.61
N TRP A 231 -9.75 -5.54 -15.54
CA TRP A 231 -10.23 -6.60 -14.67
C TRP A 231 -11.70 -6.37 -14.34
N THR A 232 -12.47 -7.44 -14.15
CA THR A 232 -13.88 -7.38 -13.77
C THR A 232 -14.05 -8.23 -12.53
N ASP A 233 -14.77 -7.73 -11.52
CA ASP A 233 -14.99 -8.47 -10.28
C ASP A 233 -15.91 -9.69 -10.52
N PRO A 234 -15.39 -10.93 -10.53
CA PRO A 234 -16.19 -12.10 -10.88
C PRO A 234 -17.17 -12.49 -9.76
N ASP A 235 -16.93 -12.04 -8.53
CA ASP A 235 -17.72 -12.35 -7.33
C ASP A 235 -18.37 -11.08 -6.78
N PHE A 236 -18.84 -10.21 -7.67
CA PHE A 236 -19.55 -9.00 -7.28
C PHE A 236 -20.97 -9.31 -6.80
N ASP A 237 -21.28 -8.93 -5.55
CA ASP A 237 -22.65 -8.90 -5.04
C ASP A 237 -23.15 -7.45 -4.97
N SER A 238 -24.19 -7.15 -5.75
CA SER A 238 -24.85 -5.83 -5.78
C SER A 238 -25.47 -5.40 -4.44
N LYS A 239 -25.63 -6.31 -3.48
CA LYS A 239 -26.19 -6.02 -2.15
C LYS A 239 -25.12 -5.83 -1.07
N ALA A 240 -23.88 -6.26 -1.34
CA ALA A 240 -22.78 -6.15 -0.38
C ALA A 240 -22.02 -4.83 -0.60
N PRO A 241 -21.89 -3.96 0.42
CA PRO A 241 -20.95 -2.85 0.33
C PRO A 241 -19.53 -3.39 0.21
N ALA A 242 -18.73 -2.75 -0.64
CA ALA A 242 -17.39 -3.20 -0.98
C ALA A 242 -16.45 -2.04 -1.33
N PHE A 243 -15.15 -2.30 -1.29
CA PHE A 243 -14.12 -1.44 -1.88
C PHE A 243 -13.08 -2.26 -2.63
N TRP A 244 -12.39 -1.62 -3.56
CA TRP A 244 -11.26 -2.19 -4.31
C TRP A 244 -10.12 -1.19 -4.36
N TYR A 245 -8.91 -1.62 -4.06
CA TYR A 245 -7.69 -0.88 -4.38
C TYR A 245 -6.66 -1.81 -5.04
N VAL A 246 -5.70 -1.22 -5.74
CA VAL A 246 -4.62 -1.95 -6.40
C VAL A 246 -3.36 -1.85 -5.56
N ARG A 247 -2.65 -2.97 -5.46
CA ARG A 247 -1.27 -3.04 -5.00
C ARG A 247 -0.37 -3.48 -6.15
N VAL A 248 0.64 -2.69 -6.46
CA VAL A 248 1.68 -3.01 -7.45
C VAL A 248 2.96 -3.33 -6.72
N LEU A 249 3.67 -4.36 -7.15
CA LEU A 249 4.96 -4.77 -6.59
C LEU A 249 6.02 -4.73 -7.69
N GLU A 250 7.19 -4.18 -7.39
CA GLU A 250 8.37 -4.29 -8.26
C GLU A 250 9.10 -5.63 -8.07
N ALA A 251 10.11 -5.92 -8.89
CA ALA A 251 11.00 -7.03 -8.61
C ALA A 251 11.78 -6.78 -7.30
N PRO A 252 12.15 -7.82 -6.52
CA PRO A 252 12.92 -7.63 -5.30
C PRO A 252 14.24 -6.90 -5.52
N THR A 253 14.51 -5.91 -4.68
CA THR A 253 15.72 -5.07 -4.70
C THR A 253 16.52 -5.25 -3.41
N LEU A 254 17.74 -4.72 -3.40
CA LEU A 254 18.56 -4.70 -2.20
C LEU A 254 18.02 -3.67 -1.22
N ARG A 255 18.01 -4.04 0.06
CA ARG A 255 17.70 -3.13 1.16
C ARG A 255 18.92 -2.30 1.53
N TRP A 256 18.72 -1.14 2.14
CA TRP A 256 19.80 -0.25 2.61
C TRP A 256 20.83 -1.01 3.45
N SER A 257 20.39 -1.98 4.26
CA SER A 257 21.25 -2.81 5.11
C SER A 257 22.24 -3.63 4.28
N ALA A 258 21.81 -4.16 3.14
CA ALA A 258 22.70 -4.84 2.21
C ALA A 258 23.63 -3.85 1.50
N HIS A 259 23.13 -2.69 1.07
CA HIS A 259 23.99 -1.67 0.45
C HIS A 259 25.11 -1.22 1.40
N HIS A 260 24.76 -0.88 2.64
CA HIS A 260 25.72 -0.40 3.63
C HIS A 260 26.71 -1.47 4.07
N CYS A 261 26.24 -2.68 4.40
CA CYS A 261 27.16 -3.73 4.87
C CYS A 261 28.14 -4.17 3.78
N ARG A 262 27.72 -4.16 2.50
CA ARG A 262 28.60 -4.51 1.37
C ARG A 262 29.63 -3.42 1.12
N LYS A 263 29.22 -2.16 1.21
CA LYS A 263 30.12 -1.01 1.07
C LYS A 263 31.27 -1.05 2.09
N GLU A 264 30.98 -1.47 3.32
CA GLU A 264 31.96 -1.59 4.41
C GLU A 264 32.63 -2.98 4.47
N ASN A 265 32.21 -3.95 3.65
CA ASN A 265 32.66 -5.35 3.68
C ASN A 265 32.45 -6.04 5.05
N ARG A 266 31.31 -5.80 5.70
CA ARG A 266 30.96 -6.25 7.06
C ARG A 266 29.63 -6.99 7.16
N CYS A 267 29.11 -7.54 6.07
CA CYS A 267 27.80 -8.22 6.08
C CYS A 267 27.75 -9.43 7.04
N ASP A 268 28.87 -10.14 7.22
CA ASP A 268 28.96 -11.30 8.12
C ASP A 268 28.75 -10.93 9.60
N GLU A 269 28.92 -9.66 9.96
CA GLU A 269 28.68 -9.18 11.33
C GLU A 269 27.18 -9.06 11.66
N PHE A 270 26.29 -9.10 10.65
CA PHE A 270 24.86 -8.87 10.81
C PHE A 270 23.99 -9.96 10.13
N PRO A 271 24.13 -11.24 10.51
CA PRO A 271 23.47 -12.35 9.82
C PRO A 271 21.93 -12.34 9.91
N GLY A 272 21.35 -11.57 10.83
CA GLY A 272 19.90 -11.42 10.99
C GLY A 272 19.32 -10.11 10.43
N ALA A 273 20.06 -9.38 9.60
CA ALA A 273 19.56 -8.21 8.91
C ALA A 273 18.91 -8.61 7.58
N GLU A 274 17.73 -8.06 7.29
CA GLU A 274 17.10 -8.24 5.98
C GLU A 274 17.99 -7.62 4.90
N THR A 275 18.25 -8.35 3.82
CA THR A 275 19.13 -7.89 2.74
C THR A 275 18.39 -7.44 1.50
N THR A 276 17.12 -7.82 1.39
CA THR A 276 16.27 -7.54 0.23
C THR A 276 14.92 -7.04 0.70
N LEU A 277 14.27 -6.24 -0.12
CA LEU A 277 12.87 -5.89 0.02
C LEU A 277 12.19 -5.94 -1.35
N GLN A 278 10.88 -5.71 -1.34
CA GLN A 278 10.11 -5.57 -2.56
C GLN A 278 9.23 -4.34 -2.41
N GLU A 279 9.53 -3.28 -3.16
CA GLU A 279 8.75 -2.06 -3.06
C GLU A 279 7.36 -2.25 -3.65
N ARG A 280 6.45 -1.40 -3.15
CA ARG A 280 5.03 -1.49 -3.40
C ARG A 280 4.45 -0.11 -3.69
N ALA A 281 3.36 -0.09 -4.43
CA ALA A 281 2.50 1.08 -4.56
C ALA A 281 1.04 0.68 -4.31
N TRP A 282 0.27 1.58 -3.68
CA TRP A 282 -1.13 1.35 -3.32
C TRP A 282 -2.00 2.49 -3.78
N THR A 283 -3.03 2.20 -4.57
CA THR A 283 -4.03 3.21 -4.94
C THR A 283 -4.96 3.52 -3.79
N SER A 284 -5.61 4.69 -3.81
CA SER A 284 -6.80 4.87 -2.98
C SER A 284 -7.93 3.92 -3.39
N PRO A 285 -8.84 3.54 -2.47
CA PRO A 285 -9.92 2.61 -2.81
C PRO A 285 -10.99 3.28 -3.66
N ILE A 286 -11.60 2.51 -4.57
CA ILE A 286 -12.90 2.81 -5.16
C ILE A 286 -13.96 2.09 -4.33
N TRP A 287 -15.03 2.80 -3.99
CA TRP A 287 -16.08 2.30 -3.09
C TRP A 287 -17.37 1.96 -3.82
N TYR A 288 -18.10 0.97 -3.31
CA TYR A 288 -19.49 0.68 -3.64
C TYR A 288 -20.30 0.56 -2.35
N LEU A 289 -21.29 1.43 -2.19
CA LEU A 289 -22.15 1.51 -1.01
C LEU A 289 -23.61 1.46 -1.51
N PRO A 290 -24.23 0.27 -1.59
CA PRO A 290 -25.57 0.05 -2.18
C PRO A 290 -26.72 0.64 -1.36
#